data_AF-A0A8T5FRL7-F1
#
_entry.id   AF-A0A8T5FRL7-F1
#
_cell.length_a   1.000
_cell.length_b   1.000
_cell.length_c   1.000
_cell.angle_alpha   90.00
_cell.angle_beta   90.00
_cell.angle_gamma   90.00
#
_symmetry.space_group_name_H-M   'P 1'
#
loop_
_entity.id
_entity.type
_entity.pdbx_description
1 polymer ?
#
loop_
_entity_poly.entity_id
_entity_poly.type
_entity_poly.pdbx_seq_one_letter_code
_entity_poly.pdbx_strand_id
1 'polypeptide(L)' 'MEEKEKKKLPVIDSTEIPESLDCTTCFLPMQYQKKEEGKFIWQCFRCGKKYFVYTENGKTTIEETWGPPR' A
#
# COMPACT_ATOMS: atom_id res chain seq x y z
N MET A 1 19.00 -2.96 16.16
CA MET A 1 18.42 -1.74 15.53
C MET A 1 18.44 -1.99 14.04
N GLU A 2 17.32 -2.41 13.47
CA GLU A 2 17.17 -2.48 12.00
C GLU A 2 15.95 -1.65 11.65
N GLU A 3 16.23 -0.39 11.36
CA GLU A 3 15.29 0.56 10.79
C GLU A 3 15.02 0.09 9.36
N LYS A 4 13.95 -0.71 9.18
CA LYS A 4 13.49 -1.07 7.83
C LYS A 4 12.99 0.20 7.16
N GLU A 5 13.85 0.76 6.33
CA GLU A 5 13.61 1.89 5.45
C GLU A 5 12.27 1.69 4.73
N LYS A 6 11.25 2.42 5.20
CA LYS A 6 9.94 2.49 4.55
C LYS A 6 10.15 3.23 3.24
N LYS A 7 10.29 2.48 2.14
CA LYS A 7 10.24 3.04 0.78
C LYS A 7 8.87 3.70 0.60
N LYS A 8 8.81 5.02 0.78
CA LYS A 8 7.61 5.81 0.52
C LYS A 8 7.38 5.83 -0.99
N LEU A 9 6.29 5.22 -1.43
CA LEU A 9 5.82 5.33 -2.79
C LEU A 9 5.33 6.78 -3.06
N PRO A 10 5.34 7.24 -4.33
CA PRO A 10 4.95 8.60 -4.67
C PRO A 10 3.52 8.90 -4.17
N VAL A 11 3.38 10.08 -3.57
CA VAL A 11 2.11 10.65 -3.13
C VAL A 11 1.23 10.86 -4.36
N ILE A 12 0.03 10.30 -4.35
CA ILE A 12 -0.94 10.50 -5.43
C ILE A 12 -1.64 11.84 -5.14
N ASP A 13 -1.51 12.81 -6.06
CA ASP A 13 -2.12 14.15 -5.94
C ASP A 13 -3.66 14.14 -6.11
N SER A 14 -4.25 12.95 -6.19
CA SER A 14 -5.68 12.72 -6.21
C SER A 14 -6.20 12.65 -4.78
N THR A 15 -7.13 13.55 -4.44
CA THR A 15 -7.86 13.55 -3.16
C THR A 15 -8.69 12.27 -2.95
N GLU A 16 -8.82 11.44 -4.00
CA GLU A 16 -9.59 10.22 -4.02
C GLU A 16 -8.70 8.98 -3.81
N ILE A 17 -9.21 8.02 -3.03
CA ILE A 17 -8.56 6.74 -2.81
C ILE A 17 -8.61 5.96 -4.13
N PRO A 18 -7.48 5.41 -4.61
CA PRO A 18 -7.46 4.70 -5.88
C PRO A 18 -8.41 3.48 -5.87
N GLU A 19 -9.27 3.39 -6.89
CA GLU A 19 -10.17 2.24 -7.10
C GLU A 19 -9.41 0.96 -7.47
N SER A 20 -8.19 1.08 -7.97
CA SER A 20 -7.31 -0.04 -8.33
C SER A 20 -5.85 0.28 -8.00
N LEU A 21 -5.10 -0.74 -7.58
CA LEU A 21 -3.69 -0.65 -7.24
C LEU A 21 -2.93 -1.82 -7.83
N ASP A 22 -1.84 -1.54 -8.52
CA ASP A 22 -0.97 -2.58 -9.06
C ASP A 22 0.25 -2.79 -8.18
N CYS A 23 0.64 -4.05 -8.01
CA CYS A 23 1.84 -4.38 -7.28
C CYS A 23 3.08 -3.95 -8.06
N THR A 24 3.92 -3.10 -7.48
CA THR A 24 5.18 -2.64 -8.11
C THR A 24 6.21 -3.73 -8.37
N THR A 25 6.01 -4.94 -7.83
CA THR A 25 6.92 -6.09 -8.05
C THR A 25 6.37 -7.09 -9.05
N CYS A 26 5.07 -7.38 -9.02
CA CYS A 26 4.48 -8.36 -9.92
C CYS A 26 3.84 -7.73 -11.16
N PHE A 27 3.62 -6.41 -11.16
CA PHE A 27 2.81 -5.69 -12.15
C PHE A 27 1.42 -6.32 -12.34
N LEU A 28 0.87 -6.84 -11.24
CA LEU A 28 -0.44 -7.46 -11.18
C LEU A 28 -1.35 -6.64 -10.27
N PRO A 29 -2.66 -6.63 -10.55
CA PRO A 29 -3.63 -5.95 -9.71
C PRO A 29 -3.60 -6.54 -8.29
N MET A 30 -3.53 -5.66 -7.31
CA MET A 30 -3.68 -5.98 -5.90
C MET A 30 -5.16 -6.01 -5.57
N GLN A 31 -5.53 -6.85 -4.60
CA GLN A 31 -6.90 -6.92 -4.13
C GLN A 31 -7.01 -6.21 -2.79
N TYR A 32 -8.08 -5.43 -2.66
CA TYR A 32 -8.50 -4.91 -1.37
C TYR A 32 -8.80 -6.05 -0.40
N GLN A 33 -8.29 -5.92 0.83
CA GLN A 33 -8.48 -6.89 1.91
C GLN A 33 -9.52 -6.38 2.92
N LYS A 34 -9.18 -5.28 3.59
CA LYS A 34 -9.99 -4.67 4.63
C LYS A 34 -9.54 -3.24 4.89
N LYS A 35 -10.34 -2.49 5.65
CA LYS A 35 -9.99 -1.17 6.18
C LYS A 35 -9.74 -1.31 7.68
N GLU A 36 -8.56 -0.94 8.13
CA GLU A 36 -8.17 -0.94 9.55
C GLU A 36 -7.62 0.42 9.92
N GLU A 37 -8.09 0.98 11.04
CA GLU A 37 -7.60 2.28 11.58
C GLU A 37 -7.61 3.41 10.55
N GLY A 38 -8.61 3.44 9.66
CA GLY A 38 -8.71 4.45 8.60
C GLY A 38 -7.82 4.18 7.36
N LYS A 39 -6.97 3.14 7.40
CA LYS A 39 -6.12 2.72 6.28
C LYS A 39 -6.76 1.58 5.50
N PHE A 40 -6.79 1.69 4.17
CA PHE A 40 -7.22 0.63 3.27
C PHE A 40 -6.04 -0.29 2.99
N ILE A 41 -6.22 -1.58 3.28
CA ILE A 41 -5.18 -2.59 3.09
C ILE A 41 -5.42 -3.30 1.77
N TRP A 42 -4.43 -3.25 0.89
CA TRP A 42 -4.39 -3.98 -0.36
C TRP A 42 -3.28 -5.03 -0.31
N GLN A 43 -3.50 -6.20 -0.89
CA GLN A 43 -2.50 -7.27 -0.91
C GLN A 43 -2.35 -7.86 -2.31
N CYS A 44 -1.11 -8.08 -2.71
CA CYS A 44 -0.79 -8.83 -3.91
C CYS A 44 -0.89 -10.33 -3.62
N PHE A 45 -1.74 -11.05 -4.35
CA PHE A 45 -1.88 -12.50 -4.20
C PHE A 45 -0.64 -13.30 -4.63
N ARG A 46 0.17 -12.73 -5.52
CA ARG A 46 1.34 -13.42 -6.08
C ARG A 46 2.54 -13.37 -5.15
N CYS A 47 2.91 -12.18 -4.66
CA CYS A 47 4.10 -12.00 -3.83
C CYS A 47 3.80 -11.69 -2.35
N GLY A 48 2.53 -11.50 -1.98
CA GLY A 48 2.16 -11.19 -0.60
C GLY A 48 2.49 -9.77 -0.13
N LYS A 49 3.01 -8.90 -1.00
CA LYS A 49 3.23 -7.48 -0.69
C LYS A 49 1.91 -6.83 -0.27
N LYS A 50 1.95 -5.95 0.74
CA LYS A 50 0.80 -5.19 1.20
C LYS A 50 1.00 -3.68 1.01
N TYR A 51 -0.06 -2.99 0.63
CA TYR A 51 -0.15 -1.53 0.61
C TYR A 51 -1.16 -1.06 1.64
N PHE A 52 -0.78 -0.04 2.39
CA PHE A 52 -1.66 0.68 3.30
C PHE A 52 -1.92 2.05 2.70
N VAL A 53 -3.15 2.28 2.28
CA VAL A 53 -3.57 3.50 1.60
C VAL A 53 -4.40 4.33 2.57
N TYR A 54 -4.04 5.58 2.81
CA TYR A 54 -4.79 6.47 3.68
C TYR A 54 -4.63 7.92 3.26
N THR A 55 -5.63 8.74 3.56
CA THR A 55 -5.60 10.16 3.28
C THR A 55 -5.19 10.91 4.55
N GLU A 56 -4.13 11.69 4.47
CA GLU A 56 -3.65 12.55 5.55
C GLU A 56 -3.49 13.97 5.01
N ASN A 57 -4.11 14.95 5.67
CA ASN A 57 -4.10 16.37 5.23
C ASN A 57 -4.54 16.58 3.76
N GLY A 58 -5.54 15.81 3.29
CA GLY A 58 -6.05 15.89 1.92
C GLY A 58 -5.17 15.22 0.86
N LYS A 59 -4.08 14.55 1.26
CA LYS A 59 -3.18 13.82 0.36
C LYS A 59 -3.27 12.32 0.59
N THR A 60 -3.44 11.56 -0.50
CA THR A 60 -3.47 10.09 -0.44
C THR A 60 -2.04 9.56 -0.37
N THR A 61 -1.71 8.91 0.74
CA THR A 61 -0.41 8.28 1.01
C THR A 61 -0.54 6.77 0.89
N ILE A 62 0.47 6.13 0.27
CA ILE A 62 0.57 4.68 0.15
C ILE A 62 1.85 4.23 0.83
N GLU A 63 1.72 3.49 1.93
CA GLU A 63 2.84 2.80 2.58
C GLU A 63 2.94 1.36 2.07
N GLU A 64 4.12 0.93 1.62
CA GLU A 64 4.36 -0.48 1.30
C GLU A 64 5.01 -1.23 2.46
N THR A 65 4.54 -2.46 2.68
CA THR A 65 5.23 -3.39 3.58
C THR A 65 5.33 -4.77 2.95
N TRP A 66 6.46 -5.41 3.21
CA TRP A 66 6.65 -6.83 2.93
C TRP A 66 6.34 -7.61 4.19
N GLY A 67 5.62 -8.73 4.05
CA GLY A 67 5.56 -9.71 5.13
C GLY A 67 6.97 -10.12 5.54
N PRO A 68 7.21 -10.51 6.80
CA PRO A 68 8.50 -11.05 7.19
C PRO A 68 8.87 -12.21 6.24
N PRO A 69 10.14 -12.31 5.81
CA PRO A 69 10.60 -13.52 5.14
C PRO A 69 10.30 -14.69 6.08
N ARG A 70 9.62 -15.72 5.56
CA ARG A 70 9.38 -16.95 6.32
C ARG A 70 10.66 -17.77 6.44
#